data_AF-A0A0C3FGF5-F1
#
_entry.id   AF-A0A0C3FGF5-F1
#
_cell.length_a   1.000
_cell.length_b   1.000
_cell.length_c   1.000
_cell.angle_alpha   90.00
_cell.angle_beta   90.00
_cell.angle_gamma   90.00
#
_symmetry.space_group_name_H-M   'P 1'
#
loop_
_entity.id
_entity.type
_entity.pdbx_description
1 polymer ?
#
loop_
_entity_poly.entity_id
_entity_poly.type
_entity_poly.pdbx_seq_one_letter_code
_entity_poly.pdbx_strand_id
1 'polypeptide(L)'
;AQLFRVLDVTHEALVTDIPATKRDIYYKDVPLFGKQAVVDRLVDDLAATFELERSDLNIRATSKGLVCGAGLVMHLMEGEVVYTNDSEGALIPVGEDISRFEVDDDISWVLIVEKEAVFQTLCRLKLASHPSLPGPGIVITGKGYPDIATRQLVKTLSDNLPSHIPILALVDGDAYGLDILSVYKHGSMSLRHENEKLAASRVEWLGVWASELAELNIDRNALIPITKHDEKKAHSMLRRDASTMPLKWRKELMHMLHNRCKAEIEIISTAKVKPQARRAEVLLSRYTTNGPVQQMTRSPAYPLLDYLLNKISDFVDLYVDA
;
A
#
# COMPACT_ATOMS: atom_id res chain seq x y z
N ALA A 1 6.81 4.02 37.41
CA ALA A 1 8.16 3.86 36.85
C ALA A 1 8.15 3.98 35.33
N GLN A 2 7.51 3.05 34.59
CA GLN A 2 7.46 3.08 33.12
C GLN A 2 6.93 4.41 32.54
N LEU A 3 5.79 4.91 33.03
CA LEU A 3 5.22 6.18 32.58
C LEU A 3 6.19 7.37 32.75
N PHE A 4 6.80 7.49 33.94
CA PHE A 4 7.79 8.54 34.22
C PHE A 4 9.01 8.44 33.30
N ARG A 5 9.44 7.23 32.93
CA ARG A 5 10.55 7.06 31.99
C ARG A 5 10.18 7.51 30.57
N VAL A 6 8.95 7.25 30.13
CA VAL A 6 8.46 7.78 28.85
C VAL A 6 8.42 9.31 28.89
N LEU A 7 7.81 9.90 29.93
CA LEU A 7 7.75 11.35 30.12
C LEU A 7 9.13 12.02 30.15
N ASP A 8 10.10 11.41 30.82
CA ASP A 8 11.48 11.88 30.89
C ASP A 8 12.14 11.95 29.50
N VAL A 9 11.98 10.90 28.70
CA VAL A 9 12.50 10.88 27.32
C VAL A 9 11.74 11.85 26.41
N THR A 10 10.42 11.99 26.57
CA THR A 10 9.61 12.97 25.85
C THR A 10 10.05 14.40 26.17
N HIS A 11 10.24 14.70 27.44
CA HIS A 11 10.70 16.01 27.90
C HIS A 11 12.12 16.30 27.38
N GLU A 12 13.03 15.32 27.42
CA GLU A 12 14.37 15.44 26.83
C GLU A 12 14.30 15.75 25.32
N ALA A 13 13.48 15.02 24.57
CA ALA A 13 13.29 15.24 23.14
C ALA A 13 12.76 16.64 22.83
N LEU A 14 11.83 17.15 23.63
CA LEU A 14 11.27 18.50 23.49
C LEU A 14 12.28 19.59 23.84
N VAL A 15 13.03 19.43 24.93
CA VAL A 15 14.01 20.43 25.39
C VAL A 15 15.23 20.51 24.45
N THR A 16 15.64 19.37 23.90
CA THR A 16 16.81 19.30 23.00
C THR A 16 16.46 19.54 21.53
N ASP A 17 15.17 19.56 21.20
CA ASP A 17 14.65 19.56 19.83
C ASP A 17 15.18 18.38 18.97
N ILE A 18 15.50 17.26 19.63
CA ILE A 18 15.96 16.03 18.97
C ILE A 18 14.82 15.00 19.02
N PRO A 19 14.23 14.62 17.87
CA PRO A 19 13.13 13.67 17.85
C PRO A 19 13.56 12.28 18.32
N ALA A 20 12.66 11.59 19.04
CA ALA A 20 12.85 10.21 19.45
C ALA A 20 11.80 9.28 18.83
N THR A 21 12.14 8.04 18.51
CA THR A 21 11.15 7.06 18.08
C THR A 21 10.67 6.19 19.26
N LYS A 22 9.49 5.57 19.13
CA LYS A 22 9.00 4.59 20.12
C LYS A 22 9.98 3.43 20.34
N ARG A 23 10.74 3.06 19.31
CA ARG A 23 11.80 2.05 19.43
C ARG A 23 12.99 2.56 20.22
N ASP A 24 13.40 3.81 20.00
CA ASP A 24 14.50 4.40 20.79
C ASP A 24 14.14 4.46 22.26
N ILE A 25 12.91 4.86 22.59
CA ILE A 25 12.38 4.85 23.97
C ILE A 25 12.43 3.43 24.55
N TYR A 26 11.99 2.42 23.78
CA TYR A 26 12.05 1.02 24.21
C TYR A 26 13.48 0.55 24.46
N TYR A 27 14.43 0.89 23.59
CA TYR A 27 15.82 0.50 23.71
C TYR A 27 16.58 1.25 24.82
N LYS A 28 16.13 2.44 25.23
CA LYS A 28 16.68 3.16 26.39
C LYS A 28 16.51 2.40 27.71
N ASP A 29 15.51 1.52 27.83
CA ASP A 29 15.35 0.66 29.02
C ASP A 29 14.50 -0.61 28.74
N VAL A 30 15.07 -1.55 27.97
CA VAL A 30 14.40 -2.82 27.61
C VAL A 30 13.93 -3.61 28.83
N PRO A 31 14.70 -3.76 29.92
CA PRO A 31 14.25 -4.47 31.12
C PRO A 31 13.03 -3.83 31.79
N LEU A 32 12.96 -2.50 31.83
CA LEU A 32 11.83 -1.77 32.42
C LEU A 32 10.55 -1.95 31.61
N PHE A 33 10.62 -1.88 30.28
CA PHE A 33 9.44 -1.92 29.42
C PHE A 33 8.99 -3.35 29.09
N GLY A 34 9.92 -4.29 28.91
CA GLY A 34 9.69 -5.70 28.58
C GLY A 34 9.14 -5.96 27.18
N LYS A 35 8.11 -5.22 26.74
CA LYS A 35 7.52 -5.30 25.40
C LYS A 35 7.35 -3.91 24.81
N GLN A 36 7.66 -3.74 23.52
CA GLN A 36 7.47 -2.47 22.81
C GLN A 36 6.02 -1.96 22.88
N ALA A 37 5.04 -2.86 22.87
CA ALA A 37 3.62 -2.52 23.02
C ALA A 37 3.26 -1.78 24.33
N VAL A 38 4.13 -1.84 25.34
CA VAL A 38 3.98 -1.04 26.57
C VAL A 38 4.33 0.43 26.29
N VAL A 39 5.46 0.68 25.62
CA VAL A 39 5.85 2.03 25.19
C VAL A 39 4.82 2.61 24.24
N ASP A 40 4.35 1.81 23.27
CA ASP A 40 3.34 2.26 22.30
C ASP A 40 2.09 2.80 22.99
N ARG A 41 1.58 2.05 23.98
CA ARG A 41 0.39 2.43 24.75
C ARG A 41 0.65 3.65 25.62
N LEU A 42 1.78 3.71 26.32
CA LEU A 42 2.10 4.83 27.20
C LEU A 42 2.25 6.14 26.43
N VAL A 43 2.89 6.11 25.27
CA VAL A 43 2.99 7.29 24.39
C VAL A 43 1.62 7.73 23.89
N ASP A 44 0.76 6.78 23.52
CA ASP A 44 -0.59 7.07 23.04
C ASP A 44 -1.49 7.61 24.16
N ASP A 45 -1.40 7.03 25.36
CA ASP A 45 -2.11 7.50 26.56
C ASP A 45 -1.65 8.90 26.96
N LEU A 46 -0.35 9.21 26.84
CA LEU A 46 0.19 10.54 27.10
C LEU A 46 -0.34 11.58 26.11
N ALA A 47 -0.25 11.29 24.81
CA ALA A 47 -0.79 12.15 23.76
C ALA A 47 -2.28 12.42 24.00
N ALA A 48 -3.06 11.37 24.26
CA ALA A 48 -4.49 11.49 24.55
C ALA A 48 -4.79 12.25 25.85
N THR A 49 -3.99 12.06 26.91
CA THR A 49 -4.19 12.73 28.21
C THR A 49 -3.94 14.24 28.12
N PHE A 50 -2.97 14.65 27.31
CA PHE A 50 -2.64 16.06 27.13
C PHE A 50 -3.38 16.72 25.96
N GLU A 51 -4.24 15.98 25.26
CA GLU A 51 -4.91 16.45 24.03
C GLU A 51 -3.91 16.94 22.96
N LEU A 52 -2.75 16.27 22.89
CA LEU A 52 -1.66 16.56 21.98
C LEU A 52 -1.56 15.49 20.89
N GLU A 53 -0.99 15.86 19.75
CA GLU A 53 -0.55 14.91 18.75
C GLU A 53 0.82 14.32 19.13
N ARG A 54 1.17 13.16 18.57
CA ARG A 54 2.48 12.53 18.86
C ARG A 54 3.66 13.39 18.37
N SER A 55 3.44 14.14 17.30
CA SER A 55 4.36 15.15 16.76
C SER A 55 4.67 16.22 17.80
N ASP A 56 3.65 16.67 18.55
CA ASP A 56 3.79 17.67 19.61
C ASP A 56 4.60 17.17 20.82
N LEU A 57 4.77 15.85 20.95
CA LEU A 57 5.63 15.22 21.95
C LEU A 57 7.08 15.03 21.44
N ASN A 58 7.39 15.49 20.23
CA ASN A 58 8.62 15.19 19.50
C ASN A 58 8.94 13.68 19.41
N ILE A 59 7.88 12.84 19.39
CA ILE A 59 7.99 11.39 19.20
C ILE A 59 7.60 11.05 17.77
N ARG A 60 8.60 10.92 16.89
CA ARG A 60 8.38 10.68 15.47
C ARG A 60 8.25 9.19 15.14
N ALA A 61 7.35 8.89 14.21
CA ALA A 61 7.29 7.56 13.61
C ALA A 61 8.38 7.44 12.54
N THR A 62 9.14 6.33 12.56
CA THR A 62 10.09 6.03 11.49
C THR A 62 9.34 5.82 10.18
N SER A 63 9.73 6.56 9.14
CA SER A 63 9.27 6.29 7.77
C SER A 63 10.01 5.08 7.20
N LYS A 64 9.26 4.22 6.53
CA LYS A 64 9.72 3.03 5.84
C LYS A 64 9.05 2.84 4.48
N GLY A 65 7.98 3.58 4.20
CA GLY A 65 7.27 3.49 2.93
C GLY A 65 8.13 3.92 1.75
N LEU A 66 7.87 3.33 0.58
CA LEU A 66 8.54 3.67 -0.67
C LEU A 66 7.52 4.09 -1.71
N VAL A 67 7.94 4.97 -2.62
CA VAL A 67 7.15 5.42 -3.78
C VAL A 67 7.98 5.38 -5.06
N CYS A 68 7.34 5.05 -6.18
CA CYS A 68 7.93 4.93 -7.51
C CYS A 68 6.93 5.49 -8.54
N GLY A 69 7.42 6.20 -9.56
CA GLY A 69 6.65 6.83 -10.62
C GLY A 69 7.02 8.31 -10.76
N ALA A 70 7.62 8.69 -11.88
CA ALA A 70 8.30 9.97 -12.08
C ALA A 70 7.43 11.22 -11.91
N GLY A 71 6.11 11.08 -12.03
CA GLY A 71 5.16 12.19 -11.91
C GLY A 71 4.83 12.61 -10.47
N LEU A 72 5.68 12.31 -9.49
CA LEU A 72 5.54 12.78 -8.11
C LEU A 72 6.84 13.46 -7.63
N VAL A 73 6.73 14.71 -7.19
CA VAL A 73 7.82 15.45 -6.57
C VAL A 73 7.38 15.90 -5.17
N MET A 74 8.25 15.70 -4.19
CA MET A 74 8.00 16.07 -2.80
C MET A 74 8.98 17.18 -2.39
N HIS A 75 8.45 18.33 -1.98
CA HIS A 75 9.26 19.45 -1.51
C HIS A 75 9.32 19.44 0.02
N LEU A 76 10.52 19.41 0.59
CA LEU A 76 10.73 19.43 2.03
C LEU A 76 10.82 20.85 2.58
N MET A 77 10.52 21.03 3.87
CA MET A 77 10.56 22.33 4.55
C MET A 77 11.97 22.95 4.55
N GLU A 78 13.01 22.11 4.56
CA GLU A 78 14.41 22.55 4.54
C GLU A 78 14.91 22.96 3.13
N GLY A 79 14.03 22.97 2.13
CA GLY A 79 14.34 23.32 0.74
C GLY A 79 14.91 22.17 -0.09
N GLU A 80 15.10 21.00 0.50
CA GLU A 80 15.40 19.77 -0.23
C GLU A 80 14.20 19.31 -1.06
N VAL A 81 14.46 18.69 -2.22
CA VAL A 81 13.44 18.17 -3.12
C VAL A 81 13.71 16.70 -3.38
N VAL A 82 12.73 15.86 -3.09
CA VAL A 82 12.79 14.43 -3.36
C VAL A 82 12.12 14.16 -4.70
N TYR A 83 12.94 13.77 -5.68
CA TYR A 83 12.48 13.33 -7.00
C TYR A 83 12.22 11.83 -6.97
N THR A 84 11.02 11.43 -7.39
CA THR A 84 10.70 10.02 -7.63
C THR A 84 11.04 9.65 -9.08
N ASN A 85 11.20 8.36 -9.36
CA ASN A 85 11.49 7.87 -10.70
C ASN A 85 10.74 6.55 -10.96
N ASP A 86 10.74 6.08 -12.22
CA ASP A 86 9.96 4.90 -12.63
C ASP A 86 10.63 3.54 -12.36
N SER A 87 11.89 3.54 -11.89
CA SER A 87 12.73 2.32 -11.86
C SER A 87 13.15 1.91 -10.45
N GLU A 88 13.14 2.84 -9.50
CA GLU A 88 13.58 2.67 -8.12
C GLU A 88 12.61 3.33 -7.15
N GLY A 89 12.45 2.71 -5.97
CA GLY A 89 11.64 3.29 -4.91
C GLY A 89 12.38 4.38 -4.15
N ALA A 90 11.83 5.58 -4.10
CA ALA A 90 12.25 6.65 -3.20
C ALA A 90 11.60 6.48 -1.81
N LEU A 91 12.34 6.78 -0.74
CA LEU A 91 11.80 6.79 0.62
C LEU A 91 10.77 7.91 0.76
N ILE A 92 9.62 7.60 1.36
CA ILE A 92 8.60 8.61 1.68
C ILE A 92 9.10 9.36 2.93
N PRO A 93 9.35 10.69 2.84
CA PRO A 93 9.76 11.50 3.99
C PRO A 93 8.66 11.54 5.06
N VAL A 94 9.03 11.90 6.29
CA VAL A 94 8.02 12.10 7.35
C VAL A 94 7.15 13.28 6.95
N GLY A 95 5.82 13.17 7.09
CA GLY A 95 4.91 14.19 6.56
C GLY A 95 5.07 15.58 7.18
N GLU A 96 5.57 15.67 8.42
CA GLU A 96 5.94 16.94 9.06
C GLU A 96 7.04 17.69 8.31
N ASP A 97 7.92 16.96 7.62
CA ASP A 97 9.03 17.55 6.89
C ASP A 97 8.61 17.94 5.46
N ILE A 98 7.41 17.55 5.01
CA ILE A 98 6.91 17.83 3.65
C ILE A 98 6.12 19.13 3.62
N SER A 99 6.58 20.08 2.80
CA SER A 99 5.92 21.37 2.59
C SER A 99 4.78 21.29 1.57
N ARG A 100 4.99 20.59 0.45
CA ARG A 100 4.01 20.42 -0.63
C ARG A 100 4.36 19.24 -1.53
N PHE A 101 3.35 18.74 -2.22
CA PHE A 101 3.47 17.73 -3.27
C PHE A 101 3.19 18.38 -4.62
N GLU A 102 3.94 17.99 -5.63
CA GLU A 102 3.69 18.30 -7.03
C GLU A 102 3.48 16.97 -7.76
N VAL A 103 2.37 16.87 -8.48
CA VAL A 103 1.98 15.67 -9.21
C VAL A 103 1.70 16.07 -10.65
N ASP A 104 2.23 15.30 -11.60
CA ASP A 104 2.03 15.57 -13.02
C ASP A 104 0.55 15.38 -13.40
N ASP A 105 0.06 16.23 -14.30
CA ASP A 105 -1.33 16.24 -14.74
C ASP A 105 -1.72 14.99 -15.56
N ASP A 106 -0.76 14.20 -16.04
CA ASP A 106 -0.98 13.00 -16.86
C ASP A 106 -1.03 11.70 -16.05
N ILE A 107 -0.89 11.77 -14.72
CA ILE A 107 -1.07 10.60 -13.85
C ILE A 107 -2.46 10.03 -14.02
N SER A 108 -2.51 8.73 -14.34
CA SER A 108 -3.75 8.04 -14.70
C SER A 108 -4.24 7.06 -13.63
N TRP A 109 -3.37 6.65 -12.69
CA TRP A 109 -3.71 5.69 -11.64
C TRP A 109 -2.67 5.70 -10.51
N VAL A 110 -3.08 5.24 -9.32
CA VAL A 110 -2.20 4.99 -8.18
C VAL A 110 -2.36 3.54 -7.72
N LEU A 111 -1.25 2.83 -7.49
CA LEU A 111 -1.23 1.45 -7.00
C LEU A 111 -0.46 1.34 -5.67
N ILE A 112 -1.16 0.97 -4.62
CA ILE A 112 -0.59 0.63 -3.32
C ILE A 112 -0.31 -0.88 -3.30
N VAL A 113 0.91 -1.27 -2.94
CA VAL A 113 1.36 -2.66 -2.88
C VAL A 113 1.78 -3.00 -1.46
N GLU A 114 1.18 -4.04 -0.89
CA GLU A 114 1.50 -4.47 0.47
C GLU A 114 2.98 -4.87 0.62
N LYS A 115 3.45 -5.77 -0.25
CA LYS A 115 4.73 -6.46 -0.08
C LYS A 115 5.87 -5.76 -0.82
N GLU A 116 6.96 -5.48 -0.10
CA GLU A 116 8.12 -4.79 -0.67
C GLU A 116 8.75 -5.56 -1.84
N ALA A 117 8.87 -6.88 -1.74
CA ALA A 117 9.45 -7.70 -2.81
C ALA A 117 8.66 -7.58 -4.13
N VAL A 118 7.33 -7.52 -4.04
CA VAL A 118 6.45 -7.27 -5.18
C VAL A 118 6.67 -5.87 -5.72
N PHE A 119 6.67 -4.85 -4.86
CA PHE A 119 6.97 -3.46 -5.23
C PHE A 119 8.29 -3.35 -6.02
N GLN A 120 9.37 -3.91 -5.48
CA GLN A 120 10.69 -3.90 -6.13
C GLN A 120 10.68 -4.58 -7.51
N THR A 121 9.90 -5.65 -7.66
CA THR A 121 9.72 -6.32 -8.94
C THR A 121 8.99 -5.42 -9.94
N LEU A 122 7.93 -4.72 -9.51
CA LEU A 122 7.17 -3.81 -10.37
C LEU A 122 7.99 -2.58 -10.79
N CYS A 123 8.84 -2.05 -9.90
CA CYS A 123 9.78 -0.97 -10.26
C CYS A 123 10.76 -1.43 -11.34
N ARG A 124 11.34 -2.64 -11.21
CA ARG A 124 12.24 -3.20 -12.23
C ARG A 124 11.55 -3.42 -13.58
N LEU A 125 10.26 -3.74 -13.56
CA LEU A 125 9.43 -3.90 -14.75
C LEU A 125 8.89 -2.56 -15.28
N LYS A 126 9.22 -1.44 -14.63
CA LYS A 126 8.76 -0.08 -14.96
C LYS A 126 7.25 -0.01 -15.12
N LEU A 127 6.50 -0.62 -14.19
CA LEU A 127 5.04 -0.61 -14.24
C LEU A 127 4.48 0.82 -14.32
N ALA A 128 5.07 1.75 -13.57
CA ALA A 128 4.67 3.15 -13.49
C ALA A 128 4.62 3.87 -14.85
N SER A 129 5.48 3.51 -15.81
CA SER A 129 5.52 4.09 -17.15
C SER A 129 5.35 3.04 -18.26
N HIS A 130 4.67 1.94 -17.94
CA HIS A 130 4.51 0.84 -18.88
C HIS A 130 3.58 1.25 -20.05
N PRO A 131 3.99 1.07 -21.32
CA PRO A 131 3.28 1.61 -22.49
C PRO A 131 1.94 0.94 -22.78
N SER A 132 1.64 -0.19 -22.14
CA SER A 132 0.34 -0.87 -22.26
C SER A 132 -0.71 -0.39 -21.26
N LEU A 133 -0.35 0.55 -20.38
CA LEU A 133 -1.31 1.20 -19.48
C LEU A 133 -1.86 2.48 -20.10
N PRO A 134 -3.03 2.97 -19.66
CA PRO A 134 -3.66 4.19 -20.19
C PRO A 134 -2.83 5.48 -20.03
N GLY A 135 -1.86 5.46 -19.12
CA GLY A 135 -0.94 6.56 -18.86
C GLY A 135 0.01 6.25 -17.69
N PRO A 136 0.90 7.19 -17.33
CA PRO A 136 1.80 7.01 -16.20
C PRO A 136 1.03 6.88 -14.89
N GLY A 137 1.63 6.22 -13.91
CA GLY A 137 1.03 6.04 -12.59
C GLY A 137 2.05 6.02 -11.48
N ILE A 138 1.54 6.02 -10.25
CA ILE A 138 2.35 6.04 -9.02
C ILE A 138 2.18 4.71 -8.31
N VAL A 139 3.28 4.05 -7.97
CA VAL A 139 3.30 2.83 -7.17
C VAL A 139 3.83 3.16 -5.77
N ILE A 140 3.12 2.73 -4.72
CA ILE A 140 3.45 3.01 -3.31
C ILE A 140 3.51 1.69 -2.55
N THR A 141 4.42 1.54 -1.59
CA THR A 141 4.38 0.43 -0.63
C THR A 141 4.61 0.91 0.80
N GLY A 142 3.81 0.36 1.74
CA GLY A 142 3.99 0.55 3.17
C GLY A 142 4.84 -0.54 3.85
N LYS A 143 5.34 -1.53 3.08
CA LYS A 143 6.02 -2.72 3.58
C LYS A 143 5.19 -3.44 4.65
N GLY A 144 4.03 -3.95 4.25
CA GLY A 144 2.97 -4.46 5.12
C GLY A 144 2.06 -3.35 5.63
N TYR A 145 1.80 -3.33 6.94
CA TYR A 145 1.03 -2.25 7.57
C TYR A 145 1.72 -0.89 7.37
N PRO A 146 1.01 0.12 6.84
CA PRO A 146 1.61 1.40 6.52
C PRO A 146 1.96 2.20 7.78
N ASP A 147 3.05 2.94 7.70
CA ASP A 147 3.40 3.97 8.67
C ASP A 147 2.56 5.25 8.46
N ILE A 148 2.75 6.24 9.32
CA ILE A 148 2.00 7.51 9.26
C ILE A 148 2.30 8.26 7.97
N ALA A 149 3.58 8.36 7.60
CA ALA A 149 4.03 9.06 6.38
C ALA A 149 3.39 8.49 5.10
N THR A 150 3.37 7.17 4.95
CA THR A 150 2.73 6.49 3.80
C THR A 150 1.23 6.76 3.77
N ARG A 151 0.57 6.74 4.94
CA ARG A 151 -0.87 7.04 5.03
C ARG A 151 -1.17 8.50 4.69
N GLN A 152 -0.35 9.44 5.14
CA GLN A 152 -0.46 10.86 4.80
C GLN A 152 -0.31 11.05 3.29
N LEU A 153 0.70 10.47 2.65
CA LEU A 153 0.86 10.54 1.20
C LEU A 153 -0.38 10.02 0.47
N VAL A 154 -0.85 8.82 0.82
CA VAL A 154 -2.03 8.21 0.19
C VAL A 154 -3.30 9.04 0.44
N LYS A 155 -3.47 9.63 1.64
CA LYS A 155 -4.57 10.56 1.93
C LYS A 155 -4.49 11.80 1.05
N THR A 156 -3.33 12.44 0.97
CA THR A 156 -3.10 13.64 0.16
C THR A 156 -3.40 13.37 -1.31
N LEU A 157 -2.93 12.25 -1.85
CA LEU A 157 -3.26 11.83 -3.22
C LEU A 157 -4.77 11.58 -3.38
N SER A 158 -5.40 10.91 -2.42
CA SER A 158 -6.85 10.68 -2.41
C SER A 158 -7.67 11.98 -2.39
N ASP A 159 -7.22 13.01 -1.70
CA ASP A 159 -7.97 14.26 -1.59
C ASP A 159 -7.77 15.20 -2.78
N ASN A 160 -6.56 15.20 -3.36
CA ASN A 160 -6.15 16.20 -4.34
C ASN A 160 -6.16 15.69 -5.79
N LEU A 161 -6.04 14.38 -6.03
CA LEU A 161 -6.15 13.85 -7.39
C LEU A 161 -7.58 13.98 -7.92
N PRO A 162 -7.77 14.27 -9.22
CA PRO A 162 -9.07 14.19 -9.87
C PRO A 162 -9.82 12.90 -9.56
N SER A 163 -11.16 12.96 -9.43
CA SER A 163 -12.00 11.83 -9.03
C SER A 163 -11.92 10.63 -9.97
N HIS A 164 -11.62 10.86 -11.25
CA HIS A 164 -11.47 9.82 -12.28
C HIS A 164 -10.14 9.05 -12.20
N ILE A 165 -9.20 9.46 -11.33
CA ILE A 165 -7.96 8.71 -11.11
C ILE A 165 -8.21 7.66 -10.02
N PRO A 166 -8.17 6.35 -10.33
CA PRO A 166 -8.38 5.32 -9.33
C PRO A 166 -7.16 5.17 -8.41
N ILE A 167 -7.44 4.92 -7.12
CA ILE A 167 -6.42 4.57 -6.12
C ILE A 167 -6.66 3.12 -5.72
N LEU A 168 -5.78 2.25 -6.19
CA LEU A 168 -5.94 0.80 -6.12
C LEU A 168 -4.99 0.24 -5.07
N ALA A 169 -5.38 -0.83 -4.38
CA ALA A 169 -4.51 -1.54 -3.46
C ALA A 169 -4.44 -3.03 -3.82
N LEU A 170 -3.22 -3.53 -3.93
CA LEU A 170 -2.85 -4.93 -4.10
C LEU A 170 -2.30 -5.45 -2.77
N VAL A 171 -3.09 -6.32 -2.14
CA VAL A 171 -2.80 -6.93 -0.84
C VAL A 171 -2.89 -8.45 -0.96
N ASP A 172 -2.28 -9.17 -0.02
CA ASP A 172 -2.40 -10.61 0.06
C ASP A 172 -3.88 -11.02 0.23
N GLY A 173 -4.25 -12.15 -0.36
CA GLY A 173 -5.60 -12.73 -0.31
C GLY A 173 -5.87 -13.40 1.04
N ASP A 174 -5.68 -12.65 2.13
CA ASP A 174 -5.87 -13.11 3.50
C ASP A 174 -6.49 -12.06 4.44
N ALA A 175 -6.73 -12.44 5.70
CA ALA A 175 -7.32 -11.54 6.69
C ALA A 175 -6.40 -10.36 7.07
N TYR A 176 -5.08 -10.50 6.99
CA TYR A 176 -4.15 -9.43 7.29
C TYR A 176 -4.04 -8.43 6.14
N GLY A 177 -4.02 -8.90 4.89
CA GLY A 177 -4.06 -8.05 3.70
C GLY A 177 -5.33 -7.18 3.67
N LEU A 178 -6.50 -7.77 3.95
CA LEU A 178 -7.74 -7.01 4.08
C LEU A 178 -7.72 -5.99 5.23
N ASP A 179 -7.02 -6.28 6.32
CA ASP A 179 -6.89 -5.32 7.43
C ASP A 179 -5.99 -4.15 7.04
N ILE A 180 -4.90 -4.41 6.31
CA ILE A 180 -4.02 -3.37 5.77
C ILE A 180 -4.80 -2.45 4.82
N LEU A 181 -5.57 -3.02 3.91
CA LEU A 181 -6.49 -2.27 3.05
C LEU A 181 -7.48 -1.44 3.87
N SER A 182 -8.07 -2.02 4.92
CA SER A 182 -8.98 -1.30 5.83
C SER A 182 -8.29 -0.13 6.52
N VAL A 183 -7.01 -0.24 6.89
CA VAL A 183 -6.23 0.84 7.52
C VAL A 183 -6.02 2.01 6.55
N TYR A 184 -5.76 1.75 5.27
CA TYR A 184 -5.69 2.80 4.26
C TYR A 184 -7.05 3.48 4.06
N LYS A 185 -8.12 2.70 3.87
CA LYS A 185 -9.43 3.23 3.47
C LYS A 185 -10.22 3.89 4.60
N HIS A 186 -10.23 3.25 5.78
CA HIS A 186 -11.08 3.63 6.92
C HIS A 186 -10.29 4.13 8.13
N GLY A 187 -8.96 4.09 8.05
CA GLY A 187 -8.08 4.43 9.14
C GLY A 187 -7.86 3.29 10.15
N SER A 188 -7.00 3.55 11.14
CA SER A 188 -6.64 2.56 12.15
C SER A 188 -7.50 2.73 13.41
N MET A 189 -7.89 1.62 14.02
CA MET A 189 -8.55 1.62 15.33
C MET A 189 -7.63 2.11 16.46
N SER A 190 -6.31 2.01 16.31
CA SER A 190 -5.36 2.55 17.28
C SER A 190 -5.11 4.05 17.12
N LEU A 191 -5.49 4.64 15.99
CA LEU A 191 -5.27 6.05 15.65
C LEU A 191 -6.58 6.76 15.33
N ARG A 192 -7.65 6.45 16.07
CA ARG A 192 -8.99 7.00 15.78
C ARG A 192 -9.04 8.53 15.79
N HIS A 193 -8.23 9.17 16.62
CA HIS A 193 -8.13 10.62 16.71
C HIS A 193 -7.47 11.25 15.46
N GLU A 194 -6.60 10.52 14.76
CA GLU A 194 -5.93 10.98 13.53
C GLU A 194 -6.62 10.48 12.25
N ASN A 195 -7.69 9.68 12.35
CA ASN A 195 -8.27 9.02 11.18
C ASN A 195 -8.82 10.00 10.15
N GLU A 196 -9.38 11.14 10.56
CA GLU A 196 -9.84 12.17 9.62
C GLU A 196 -8.69 12.69 8.73
N LYS A 197 -7.47 12.73 9.28
CA LYS A 197 -6.26 13.17 8.57
C LYS A 197 -5.56 12.06 7.79
N LEU A 198 -5.92 10.78 7.99
CA LEU A 198 -5.15 9.63 7.50
C LEU A 198 -5.95 8.56 6.74
N ALA A 199 -7.28 8.69 6.63
CA ALA A 199 -8.14 7.71 5.96
C ALA A 199 -8.46 8.12 4.51
N ALA A 200 -7.98 7.34 3.55
CA ALA A 200 -8.15 7.59 2.12
C ALA A 200 -9.37 6.80 1.59
N SER A 201 -10.56 7.40 1.65
CA SER A 201 -11.84 6.74 1.34
C SER A 201 -11.95 6.20 -0.09
N ARG A 202 -11.19 6.76 -1.03
CA ARG A 202 -11.14 6.36 -2.45
C ARG A 202 -10.32 5.11 -2.73
N VAL A 203 -9.58 4.58 -1.74
CA VAL A 203 -8.79 3.37 -1.94
C VAL A 203 -9.71 2.18 -2.23
N GLU A 204 -9.45 1.48 -3.33
CA GLU A 204 -10.20 0.31 -3.77
C GLU A 204 -9.33 -0.94 -3.83
N TRP A 205 -9.94 -2.10 -3.61
CA TRP A 205 -9.22 -3.36 -3.63
C TRP A 205 -9.09 -3.90 -5.05
N LEU A 206 -7.86 -4.02 -5.54
CA LEU A 206 -7.57 -4.56 -6.87
C LEU A 206 -7.74 -6.09 -6.91
N GLY A 207 -7.29 -6.77 -5.86
CA GLY A 207 -7.14 -8.24 -5.76
C GLY A 207 -6.05 -8.55 -4.73
N VAL A 208 -5.74 -9.78 -4.35
CA VAL A 208 -5.98 -11.11 -4.92
C VAL A 208 -7.26 -11.74 -4.35
N TRP A 209 -8.33 -11.88 -5.14
CA TRP A 209 -9.61 -12.40 -4.63
C TRP A 209 -9.63 -13.93 -4.62
N ALA A 210 -10.13 -14.54 -3.56
CA ALA A 210 -10.24 -15.99 -3.48
C ALA A 210 -11.16 -16.55 -4.57
N SER A 211 -12.21 -15.80 -4.92
CA SER A 211 -13.10 -16.11 -6.04
C SER A 211 -12.38 -16.10 -7.40
N GLU A 212 -11.47 -15.16 -7.61
CA GLU A 212 -10.72 -14.99 -8.86
C GLU A 212 -9.63 -16.06 -9.06
N LEU A 213 -9.00 -16.56 -8.00
CA LEU A 213 -7.95 -17.57 -8.13
C LEU A 213 -8.46 -18.86 -8.80
N ALA A 214 -9.75 -19.16 -8.64
CA ALA A 214 -10.40 -20.26 -9.34
C ALA A 214 -10.46 -20.03 -10.86
N GLU A 215 -10.63 -18.79 -11.31
CA GLU A 215 -10.70 -18.42 -12.73
C GLU A 215 -9.32 -18.38 -13.41
N LEU A 216 -8.29 -18.04 -12.62
CA LEU A 216 -6.88 -18.00 -13.00
C LEU A 216 -6.22 -19.38 -13.12
N ASN A 217 -6.97 -20.48 -12.91
CA ASN A 217 -6.46 -21.86 -12.96
C ASN A 217 -5.22 -22.10 -12.07
N ILE A 218 -5.16 -21.41 -10.93
CA ILE A 218 -4.07 -21.61 -9.97
C ILE A 218 -4.28 -22.95 -9.28
N ASP A 219 -3.21 -23.74 -9.16
CA ASP A 219 -3.27 -25.01 -8.46
C ASP A 219 -3.63 -24.76 -6.98
N ARG A 220 -4.64 -25.46 -6.47
CA ARG A 220 -5.01 -25.39 -5.05
C ARG A 220 -3.84 -25.78 -4.14
N ASN A 221 -2.91 -26.60 -4.60
CA ASN A 221 -1.71 -26.95 -3.84
C ASN A 221 -0.74 -25.77 -3.67
N ALA A 222 -0.84 -24.72 -4.49
CA ALA A 222 -0.05 -23.50 -4.34
C ALA A 222 -0.68 -22.54 -3.29
N LEU A 223 -1.92 -22.80 -2.87
CA LEU A 223 -2.56 -22.04 -1.79
C LEU A 223 -2.04 -22.49 -0.43
N ILE A 224 -1.96 -21.54 0.50
CA ILE A 224 -1.42 -21.78 1.83
C ILE A 224 -2.58 -22.09 2.79
N PRO A 225 -2.53 -23.18 3.56
CA PRO A 225 -3.54 -23.45 4.58
C PRO A 225 -3.60 -22.34 5.64
N ILE A 226 -4.80 -21.93 6.04
CA ILE A 226 -4.94 -20.91 7.09
C ILE A 226 -4.56 -21.44 8.46
N THR A 227 -3.96 -20.58 9.29
CA THR A 227 -3.63 -20.88 10.68
C THR A 227 -4.76 -20.49 11.64
N LYS A 228 -4.68 -20.94 12.90
CA LYS A 228 -5.60 -20.51 13.96
C LYS A 228 -5.55 -19.00 14.20
N HIS A 229 -4.42 -18.35 13.92
CA HIS A 229 -4.26 -16.90 14.05
C HIS A 229 -5.00 -16.16 12.93
N ASP A 230 -4.87 -16.63 11.69
CA ASP A 230 -5.62 -16.09 10.54
C ASP A 230 -7.12 -16.20 10.78
N GLU A 231 -7.60 -17.34 11.28
CA GLU A 231 -9.00 -17.57 11.61
C GLU A 231 -9.52 -16.62 12.70
N LYS A 232 -8.75 -16.44 13.78
CA LYS A 232 -9.08 -15.45 14.82
C LYS A 232 -9.17 -14.03 14.26
N LYS A 233 -8.23 -13.65 13.40
CA LYS A 233 -8.19 -12.33 12.77
C LYS A 233 -9.41 -12.13 11.87
N ALA A 234 -9.70 -13.11 11.00
CA ALA A 234 -10.86 -13.10 10.11
C ALA A 234 -12.18 -12.95 10.87
N HIS A 235 -12.40 -13.75 11.92
CA HIS A 235 -13.60 -13.61 12.76
C HIS A 235 -13.68 -12.25 13.45
N SER A 236 -12.55 -11.68 13.86
CA SER A 236 -12.52 -10.33 14.44
C SER A 236 -12.96 -9.27 13.42
N MET A 237 -12.49 -9.37 12.18
CA MET A 237 -12.87 -8.45 11.11
C MET A 237 -14.33 -8.60 10.70
N LEU A 238 -14.86 -9.83 10.64
CA LEU A 238 -16.27 -10.08 10.35
C LEU A 238 -17.23 -9.48 11.38
N ARG A 239 -16.77 -9.21 12.60
CA ARG A 239 -17.58 -8.51 13.63
C ARG A 239 -17.64 -6.99 13.43
N ARG A 240 -16.84 -6.41 12.53
CA ARG A 240 -16.87 -4.97 12.24
C ARG A 240 -18.14 -4.59 11.47
N ASP A 241 -18.52 -3.31 11.63
CA ASP A 241 -19.66 -2.72 10.94
C ASP A 241 -19.49 -2.74 9.42
N ALA A 242 -20.62 -2.73 8.70
CA ALA A 242 -20.64 -2.75 7.23
C ALA A 242 -19.95 -1.53 6.60
N SER A 243 -19.86 -0.41 7.33
CA SER A 243 -19.16 0.81 6.89
C SER A 243 -17.65 0.62 6.76
N THR A 244 -17.05 -0.25 7.57
CA THR A 244 -15.61 -0.55 7.58
C THR A 244 -15.28 -1.93 6.99
N MET A 245 -16.31 -2.74 6.77
CA MET A 245 -16.21 -4.08 6.21
C MET A 245 -17.30 -4.27 5.14
N PRO A 246 -17.08 -3.76 3.91
CA PRO A 246 -18.03 -3.86 2.82
C PRO A 246 -18.42 -5.30 2.49
N LEU A 247 -19.62 -5.49 1.91
CA LEU A 247 -20.16 -6.81 1.59
C LEU A 247 -19.23 -7.66 0.70
N LYS A 248 -18.55 -7.03 -0.27
CA LYS A 248 -17.60 -7.72 -1.16
C LYS A 248 -16.43 -8.30 -0.37
N TRP A 249 -15.79 -7.50 0.50
CA TRP A 249 -14.66 -7.96 1.30
C TRP A 249 -15.10 -9.03 2.32
N ARG A 250 -16.29 -8.88 2.90
CA ARG A 250 -16.90 -9.89 3.79
C ARG A 250 -17.09 -11.23 3.08
N LYS A 251 -17.60 -11.23 1.84
CA LYS A 251 -17.77 -12.43 1.03
C LYS A 251 -16.42 -13.11 0.78
N GLU A 252 -15.40 -12.37 0.34
CA GLU A 252 -14.07 -12.94 0.08
C GLU A 252 -13.44 -13.53 1.36
N LEU A 253 -13.55 -12.84 2.49
CA LEU A 253 -13.05 -13.33 3.78
C LEU A 253 -13.79 -14.60 4.25
N MET A 254 -15.10 -14.69 3.99
CA MET A 254 -15.88 -15.91 4.23
C MET A 254 -15.48 -17.06 3.29
N HIS A 255 -15.16 -16.77 2.03
CA HIS A 255 -14.65 -17.78 1.08
C HIS A 255 -13.30 -18.34 1.56
N MET A 256 -12.40 -17.47 2.02
CA MET A 256 -11.13 -17.88 2.64
C MET A 256 -11.35 -18.82 3.83
N LEU A 257 -12.25 -18.46 4.75
CA LEU A 257 -12.59 -19.29 5.92
C LEU A 257 -13.22 -20.64 5.53
N HIS A 258 -14.10 -20.65 4.54
CA HIS A 258 -14.74 -21.86 4.04
C HIS A 258 -13.74 -22.81 3.38
N ASN A 259 -12.87 -22.27 2.52
CA ASN A 259 -11.90 -23.06 1.77
C ASN A 259 -10.67 -23.44 2.61
N ARG A 260 -10.49 -22.84 3.80
CA ARG A 260 -9.34 -23.03 4.70
C ARG A 260 -7.98 -22.74 4.05
N CYS A 261 -7.98 -21.88 3.04
CA CYS A 261 -6.80 -21.52 2.27
C CYS A 261 -6.70 -20.00 2.10
N LYS A 262 -5.47 -19.50 2.06
CA LYS A 262 -5.11 -18.11 1.76
C LYS A 262 -4.09 -18.06 0.62
N ALA A 263 -3.91 -16.87 0.04
CA ALA A 263 -3.04 -16.66 -1.10
C ALA A 263 -2.15 -15.45 -0.89
N GLU A 264 -0.86 -15.61 -1.17
CA GLU A 264 0.07 -14.48 -1.28
C GLU A 264 0.01 -13.88 -2.69
N ILE A 265 0.31 -12.59 -2.85
CA ILE A 265 0.33 -11.91 -4.15
C ILE A 265 1.20 -12.66 -5.17
N GLU A 266 2.34 -13.20 -4.72
CA GLU A 266 3.30 -13.93 -5.56
C GLU A 266 2.70 -15.16 -6.25
N ILE A 267 1.58 -15.69 -5.75
CA ILE A 267 0.91 -16.83 -6.39
C ILE A 267 0.49 -16.51 -7.83
N ILE A 268 0.21 -15.25 -8.14
CA ILE A 268 -0.18 -14.81 -9.49
C ILE A 268 0.95 -15.10 -10.47
N SER A 269 2.21 -15.01 -10.05
CA SER A 269 3.37 -15.34 -10.89
C SER A 269 3.43 -16.81 -11.30
N THR A 270 2.67 -17.69 -10.62
CA THR A 270 2.55 -19.12 -10.95
C THR A 270 1.36 -19.44 -11.85
N ALA A 271 0.51 -18.44 -12.14
CA ALA A 271 -0.67 -18.63 -12.97
C ALA A 271 -0.27 -19.06 -14.38
N LYS A 272 -0.94 -20.10 -14.88
CA LYS A 272 -0.78 -20.52 -16.28
C LYS A 272 -1.52 -19.52 -17.15
N VAL A 273 -0.77 -18.67 -17.85
CA VAL A 273 -1.32 -17.70 -18.80
C VAL A 273 -2.25 -18.45 -19.78
N LYS A 274 -3.56 -18.14 -19.75
CA LYS A 274 -4.44 -18.50 -20.86
C LYS A 274 -3.97 -17.71 -22.08
N PRO A 275 -3.74 -18.33 -23.25
CA PRO A 275 -3.59 -17.58 -24.49
C PRO A 275 -4.95 -16.98 -24.86
N GLN A 276 -5.32 -15.86 -24.24
CA GLN A 276 -6.45 -15.07 -24.68
C GLN A 276 -5.96 -14.03 -25.70
N ALA A 277 -6.69 -13.97 -26.82
CA ALA A 277 -6.33 -13.27 -28.03
C ALA A 277 -5.91 -11.82 -27.76
N ARG A 278 -4.68 -11.50 -28.16
CA ARG A 278 -4.10 -10.16 -28.09
C ARG A 278 -4.98 -9.17 -28.84
N ARG A 279 -5.65 -8.27 -28.12
CA ARG A 279 -6.22 -7.03 -28.69
C ARG A 279 -5.14 -6.10 -29.28
N ALA A 280 -3.86 -6.35 -29.01
CA ALA A 280 -2.72 -5.59 -29.54
C ALA A 280 -2.30 -5.94 -30.98
N GLU A 281 -2.82 -7.01 -31.61
CA GLU A 281 -2.41 -7.39 -32.99
C GLU A 281 -3.20 -6.67 -34.10
N VAL A 282 -4.26 -5.92 -33.76
CA VAL A 282 -5.09 -5.21 -34.78
C VAL A 282 -4.57 -3.81 -35.11
N LEU A 283 -3.72 -3.19 -34.28
CA LEU A 283 -3.18 -1.85 -34.56
C LEU A 283 -1.85 -1.86 -35.33
N LEU A 284 -1.06 -2.94 -35.24
CA LEU A 284 0.25 -3.03 -35.90
C LEU A 284 0.19 -3.53 -37.36
N SER A 285 -0.96 -4.03 -37.82
CA SER A 285 -1.13 -4.47 -39.22
C SER A 285 -1.43 -3.33 -40.20
N ARG A 286 -1.55 -2.08 -39.72
CA ARG A 286 -1.79 -0.90 -40.59
C ARG A 286 -0.53 -0.16 -41.04
N TYR A 287 0.67 -0.53 -40.59
CA TYR A 287 1.89 0.25 -40.85
C TYR A 287 3.13 -0.52 -41.34
N THR A 288 3.07 -1.81 -41.65
CA THR A 288 4.27 -2.54 -42.12
C THR A 288 4.10 -3.10 -43.54
N THR A 289 4.30 -2.23 -44.53
CA THR A 289 4.79 -2.66 -45.84
C THR A 289 6.30 -2.83 -45.78
N ASN A 290 6.76 -4.09 -45.92
CA ASN A 290 8.08 -4.53 -46.37
C ASN A 290 9.32 -4.12 -45.57
N GLY A 291 9.77 -5.00 -44.68
CA GLY A 291 11.13 -5.04 -44.11
C GLY A 291 11.37 -6.36 -43.36
N PRO A 292 12.61 -6.89 -43.28
CA PRO A 292 12.88 -8.22 -42.74
C PRO A 292 12.53 -8.26 -41.25
N VAL A 293 11.77 -9.30 -40.87
CA VAL A 293 11.33 -9.56 -39.50
C VAL A 293 12.56 -9.83 -38.62
N GLN A 294 13.03 -8.82 -37.89
CA GLN A 294 13.88 -9.04 -36.73
C GLN A 294 13.05 -9.83 -35.71
N GLN A 295 13.48 -11.04 -35.39
CA GLN A 295 12.95 -11.82 -34.28
C GLN A 295 13.17 -11.01 -32.99
N MET A 296 12.14 -10.26 -32.59
CA MET A 296 12.03 -9.74 -31.23
C MET A 296 12.11 -10.92 -30.28
N THR A 297 13.22 -10.98 -29.54
CA THR A 297 13.42 -11.90 -28.41
C THR A 297 12.20 -11.81 -27.49
N ARG A 298 11.52 -12.95 -27.30
CA ARG A 298 10.37 -13.07 -26.38
C ARG A 298 10.82 -12.65 -24.99
N SER A 299 10.34 -11.52 -24.46
CA SER A 299 10.44 -11.25 -23.03
C SER A 299 9.77 -12.41 -22.27
N PRO A 300 10.34 -12.86 -21.14
CA PRO A 300 9.68 -13.85 -20.30
C PRO A 300 8.30 -13.31 -19.92
N ALA A 301 7.25 -14.12 -20.10
CA ALA A 301 5.92 -13.75 -19.65
C ALA A 301 5.98 -13.55 -18.13
N TYR A 302 5.59 -12.38 -17.66
CA TYR A 302 5.46 -12.07 -16.23
C TYR A 302 3.96 -12.07 -15.90
N PRO A 303 3.38 -13.18 -15.41
CA PRO A 303 1.93 -13.28 -15.23
C PRO A 303 1.37 -12.21 -14.27
N LEU A 304 2.16 -11.80 -13.28
CA LEU A 304 1.82 -10.69 -12.39
C LEU A 304 1.70 -9.37 -13.14
N LEU A 305 2.61 -9.09 -14.08
CA LEU A 305 2.54 -7.88 -14.90
C LEU A 305 1.29 -7.91 -15.77
N ASP A 306 1.04 -9.00 -16.50
CA ASP A 306 -0.14 -9.15 -17.35
C ASP A 306 -1.45 -8.99 -16.55
N TYR A 307 -1.49 -9.58 -15.35
CA TYR A 307 -2.62 -9.43 -14.43
C TYR A 307 -2.86 -7.98 -14.03
N LEU A 308 -1.81 -7.24 -13.68
CA LEU A 308 -1.93 -5.83 -13.28
C LEU A 308 -2.27 -4.93 -14.46
N LEU A 309 -1.68 -5.16 -15.64
CA LEU A 309 -1.97 -4.38 -16.84
C LEU A 309 -3.46 -4.44 -17.21
N ASN A 310 -4.05 -5.64 -17.20
CA ASN A 310 -5.47 -5.81 -17.50
C ASN A 310 -6.33 -5.13 -16.43
N LYS A 311 -6.09 -5.41 -15.15
CA LYS A 311 -6.94 -4.86 -14.08
C LYS A 311 -6.85 -3.35 -13.95
N ILE A 312 -5.65 -2.77 -14.00
CA ILE A 312 -5.50 -1.32 -13.89
C ILE A 312 -6.23 -0.64 -15.06
N SER A 313 -6.10 -1.18 -16.27
CA SER A 313 -6.81 -0.64 -17.44
C SER A 313 -8.33 -0.73 -17.26
N ASP A 314 -8.85 -1.88 -16.82
CA ASP A 314 -10.29 -2.05 -16.56
C ASP A 314 -10.81 -1.04 -15.52
N PHE A 315 -10.03 -0.77 -14.47
CA PHE A 315 -10.40 0.21 -13.44
C PHE A 315 -10.33 1.65 -13.97
N VAL A 316 -9.32 2.00 -14.76
CA VAL A 316 -9.22 3.34 -15.35
C VAL A 316 -10.39 3.59 -16.30
N ASP A 317 -10.73 2.62 -17.15
CA ASP A 317 -11.87 2.74 -18.08
C ASP A 317 -13.19 2.96 -17.31
N LEU A 318 -13.42 2.20 -16.22
CA LEU A 318 -14.61 2.36 -15.38
C LEU A 318 -14.73 3.75 -14.73
N TYR A 319 -13.60 4.40 -14.43
CA TYR A 319 -13.58 5.72 -13.79
C TYR A 319 -13.66 6.87 -14.80
N VAL A 320 -13.24 6.67 -16.05
CA VAL A 320 -13.44 7.64 -17.13
C VAL A 320 -14.93 7.72 -17.52
N ASP A 321 -15.66 6.62 -17.42
CA ASP A 321 -17.08 6.52 -17.76
C ASP A 321 -18.05 6.95 -16.62
N ALA A 322 -17.55 7.25 -15.41
CA ALA A 322 -18.34 7.53 -14.20
C ALA A 322 -18.41 9.02 -13.83
#